data_AF-A0A182EVS7-F1
#
_entry.id   AF-A0A182EVS7-F1
#
_cell.length_a   1.000
_cell.length_b   1.000
_cell.length_c   1.000
_cell.angle_alpha   90.00
_cell.angle_beta   90.00
_cell.angle_gamma   90.00
#
_symmetry.space_group_name_H-M   'P 1'
#
loop_
_entity.id
_entity.type
_entity.pdbx_description
1 polymer ?
#
loop_
_entity_poly.entity_id
_entity_poly.type
_entity_poly.pdbx_seq_one_letter_code
_entity_poly.pdbx_strand_id
1 'polypeptide(L)'
;IYARVARVCKSDRGGARPAHERWTSYVKARLNCSIPANTPFYFNELQAVTEPVTTTDGSSYVYAVFSTPESSIQMSAICAFRMETIKRIFDYGHFKIQKTAQSLWMPYRSHESMPIPRPGSCVTDSSKLSENIVSFIARNPLMHEAVPAVRSRPILVQGPERAPFTQIAVSPK
;
A
#
# COMPACT_ATOMS: atom_id res chain seq x y z
N ILE A 1 13.29 -3.84 5.52
CA ILE A 1 12.10 -2.97 5.70
C ILE A 1 11.33 -2.89 4.37
N TYR A 2 10.02 -2.62 4.37
CA TYR A 2 9.26 -2.32 3.15
C TYR A 2 8.24 -1.21 3.42
N ALA A 3 8.28 -0.15 2.63
CA ALA A 3 7.30 0.92 2.65
C ALA A 3 5.90 0.41 2.26
N ARG A 4 4.88 0.92 2.95
CA ARG A 4 3.48 0.55 2.74
C ARG A 4 2.57 1.76 2.77
N VAL A 5 1.51 1.70 1.98
CA VAL A 5 0.34 2.57 2.10
C VAL A 5 -0.79 1.74 2.71
N ALA A 6 -1.56 2.35 3.61
CA ALA A 6 -2.73 1.73 4.21
C ALA A 6 -3.98 2.59 4.00
N ARG A 7 -5.15 1.96 4.09
CA ARG A 7 -6.46 2.60 3.99
C ARG A 7 -7.36 2.12 5.11
N VAL A 8 -8.16 3.04 5.64
CA VAL A 8 -9.29 2.78 6.54
C VAL A 8 -10.49 3.59 6.05
N CYS A 9 -11.69 3.09 6.33
CA CYS A 9 -12.92 3.82 6.08
C CYS A 9 -13.21 4.77 7.24
N LYS A 10 -13.51 6.04 6.94
CA LYS A 10 -13.89 7.03 7.97
C LYS A 10 -15.14 6.62 8.76
N SER A 11 -16.02 5.84 8.14
CA SER A 11 -17.28 5.35 8.72
C SER A 11 -17.13 4.01 9.45
N ASP A 12 -15.92 3.48 9.61
CA ASP A 12 -15.70 2.21 10.30
C ASP A 12 -15.97 2.38 11.81
N ARG A 13 -16.96 1.63 12.31
CA ARG A 13 -17.41 1.62 13.71
C ARG A 13 -16.93 0.38 14.47
N GLY A 14 -16.02 -0.40 13.86
CA GLY A 14 -15.64 -1.71 14.35
C GLY A 14 -16.65 -2.80 13.95
N GLY A 15 -16.36 -4.05 14.32
CA GLY A 15 -17.22 -5.21 14.05
C GLY A 15 -18.25 -5.45 15.14
N ALA A 16 -19.08 -6.48 14.98
CA ALA A 16 -19.90 -6.99 16.07
C ALA A 16 -19.03 -7.38 17.28
N ARG A 17 -19.58 -7.36 18.50
CA ARG A 17 -18.87 -7.86 19.68
C ARG A 17 -18.40 -9.31 19.41
N PRO A 18 -17.14 -9.65 19.69
CA PRO A 18 -16.17 -8.89 20.48
C PRO A 18 -15.31 -7.86 19.70
N ALA A 19 -15.40 -7.80 18.38
CA ALA A 19 -14.52 -7.00 17.50
C ALA A 19 -14.90 -5.50 17.37
N HIS A 20 -15.73 -4.97 18.29
CA HIS A 20 -16.21 -3.58 18.27
C HIS A 20 -15.12 -2.49 18.35
N GLU A 21 -13.94 -2.82 18.88
CA GLU A 21 -12.79 -1.89 18.95
C GLU A 21 -11.72 -2.18 17.87
N ARG A 22 -12.01 -3.08 16.91
CA ARG A 22 -11.06 -3.48 15.85
C ARG A 22 -11.46 -2.91 14.51
N TRP A 23 -10.50 -2.38 13.76
CA TRP A 23 -10.72 -1.96 12.38
C TRP A 23 -11.25 -3.12 11.52
N THR A 24 -12.34 -2.88 10.81
CA THR A 24 -12.94 -3.82 9.85
C THR A 24 -12.58 -3.49 8.39
N SER A 25 -12.03 -2.30 8.18
CA SER A 25 -11.68 -1.75 6.87
C SER A 25 -10.17 -1.62 6.62
N TYR A 26 -9.33 -1.93 7.61
CA TYR A 26 -7.87 -1.76 7.50
C TYR A 26 -7.26 -2.70 6.47
N VAL A 27 -6.68 -2.12 5.42
CA VAL A 27 -5.90 -2.81 4.39
C VAL A 27 -4.61 -2.07 4.11
N LYS A 28 -3.56 -2.79 3.70
CA LYS A 28 -2.26 -2.20 3.34
C LYS A 28 -1.64 -2.88 2.14
N ALA A 29 -0.91 -2.11 1.33
CA ALA A 29 -0.19 -2.59 0.16
C ALA A 29 1.27 -2.10 0.20
N ARG A 30 2.18 -2.88 -0.37
CA ARG A 30 3.59 -2.47 -0.53
C ARG A 30 3.68 -1.36 -1.58
N LEU A 31 4.46 -0.32 -1.32
CA LEU A 31 4.87 0.64 -2.35
C LEU A 31 6.09 0.10 -3.10
N ASN A 32 6.06 0.12 -4.43
CA ASN A 32 7.17 -0.32 -5.26
C ASN A 32 7.86 0.88 -5.92
N CYS A 33 8.92 1.36 -5.27
CA CYS A 33 9.86 2.31 -5.84
C CYS A 33 11.14 1.54 -6.21
N SER A 34 11.33 1.23 -7.49
CA SER A 34 12.49 0.47 -7.95
C SER A 34 12.95 0.87 -9.34
N ILE A 35 14.25 0.72 -9.60
CA ILE A 35 14.80 0.85 -10.95
C ILE A 35 14.54 -0.48 -11.68
N PRO A 36 13.84 -0.47 -12.82
CA PRO A 36 13.54 -1.68 -13.56
C PRO A 36 14.80 -2.26 -14.19
N ALA A 37 15.02 -3.55 -14.00
CA ALA A 37 16.09 -4.37 -14.57
C ALA A 37 15.67 -5.85 -14.51
N ASN A 38 16.51 -6.78 -14.99
CA ASN A 38 16.27 -8.23 -14.85
C ASN A 38 16.05 -8.61 -13.37
N THR A 39 16.84 -8.00 -12.49
CA THR A 39 16.62 -8.01 -11.04
C THR A 39 16.43 -6.56 -10.59
N PRO A 40 15.20 -6.14 -10.24
CA PRO A 40 14.94 -4.73 -9.91
C PRO A 40 15.71 -4.27 -8.67
N PHE A 41 16.22 -3.04 -8.70
CA PHE A 41 16.88 -2.41 -7.54
C PHE A 41 15.85 -1.59 -6.75
N TYR A 42 15.60 -1.96 -5.49
CA TYR A 42 14.50 -1.40 -4.68
C TYR A 42 14.97 -0.37 -3.66
N PHE A 43 14.22 0.73 -3.56
CA PHE A 43 14.29 1.69 -2.46
C PHE A 43 13.13 1.39 -1.51
N ASN A 44 13.44 0.86 -0.34
CA ASN A 44 12.43 0.23 0.53
C ASN A 44 12.06 1.04 1.77
N GLU A 45 12.90 2.00 2.16
CA GLU A 45 12.72 2.79 3.37
C GLU A 45 12.10 4.13 3.01
N LEU A 46 10.93 4.43 3.56
CA LEU A 46 10.16 5.63 3.26
C LEU A 46 10.62 6.76 4.19
N GLN A 47 11.00 7.90 3.63
CA GLN A 47 11.54 9.05 4.38
C GLN A 47 10.51 10.18 4.53
N ALA A 48 9.85 10.54 3.43
CA ALA A 48 8.84 11.59 3.41
C ALA A 48 7.79 11.35 2.33
N VAL A 49 6.61 11.92 2.53
CA VAL A 49 5.45 11.79 1.64
C VAL A 49 4.75 13.15 1.55
N THR A 50 4.27 13.49 0.36
CA THR A 50 3.43 14.67 0.12
C THR A 50 1.96 14.38 0.39
N GLU A 51 1.17 15.43 0.64
CA GLU A 51 -0.29 15.32 0.46
C GLU A 51 -0.62 14.99 -1.02
N PRO A 52 -1.82 14.43 -1.31
CA PRO A 52 -2.23 14.19 -2.68
C PRO A 52 -2.23 15.49 -3.51
N VAL A 53 -1.39 15.54 -4.53
CA VAL A 53 -1.28 16.66 -5.46
C VAL A 53 -2.17 16.36 -6.67
N THR A 54 -3.17 17.21 -6.89
CA THR A 54 -4.07 17.12 -8.04
C THR A 54 -3.51 17.92 -9.21
N THR A 55 -3.43 17.28 -10.38
CA THR A 55 -2.98 17.91 -11.63
C THR A 55 -4.17 18.45 -12.42
N THR A 56 -3.89 19.27 -13.42
CA THR A 56 -4.90 19.94 -14.26
C THR A 56 -5.82 18.97 -15.03
N ASP A 57 -5.35 17.75 -15.30
CA ASP A 57 -6.12 16.65 -15.90
C ASP A 57 -7.05 15.93 -14.89
N GLY A 58 -7.11 16.39 -13.63
CA GLY A 58 -7.89 15.77 -12.55
C GLY A 58 -7.24 14.55 -11.92
N SER A 59 -6.08 14.10 -12.40
CA SER A 59 -5.33 13.01 -11.78
C SER A 59 -4.77 13.46 -10.43
N SER A 60 -4.75 12.56 -9.44
CA SER A 60 -4.16 12.84 -8.12
C SER A 60 -2.99 11.90 -7.82
N TYR A 61 -1.87 12.46 -7.36
CA TYR A 61 -0.63 11.74 -7.11
C TYR A 61 -0.08 12.02 -5.72
N VAL A 62 0.55 11.02 -5.14
CA VAL A 62 1.37 11.17 -3.93
C VAL A 62 2.82 10.95 -4.32
N TYR A 63 3.67 11.93 -4.03
CA TYR A 63 5.12 11.85 -4.17
C TYR A 63 5.74 11.43 -2.86
N ALA A 64 6.71 10.53 -2.94
CA ALA A 64 7.37 9.97 -1.78
C ALA A 64 8.87 9.83 -2.00
N VAL A 65 9.62 10.10 -0.94
CA VAL A 65 11.07 9.95 -0.86
C VAL A 65 11.38 8.60 -0.23
N PHE A 66 12.29 7.87 -0.86
CA PHE A 66 12.78 6.59 -0.38
C PHE A 66 14.30 6.58 -0.28
N SER A 67 14.82 5.72 0.60
CA SER A 67 16.23 5.36 0.68
C SER A 67 16.44 3.85 0.55
N THR A 68 17.69 3.49 0.27
CA THR A 68 18.21 2.14 0.52
C THR A 68 18.42 1.94 2.03
N PRO A 69 18.50 0.69 2.50
CA PRO A 69 18.82 0.40 3.90
C PRO A 69 20.19 0.92 4.31
N GLU A 70 20.35 1.30 5.59
CA GLU A 70 21.62 1.80 6.14
C GLU A 70 22.79 0.82 5.98
N SER A 71 22.52 -0.48 5.95
CA SER A 71 23.53 -1.52 5.74
C SER A 71 23.97 -1.69 4.27
N SER A 72 23.41 -0.90 3.36
CA SER A 72 23.69 -0.93 1.92
C SER A 72 24.32 0.38 1.45
N ILE A 73 24.67 0.47 0.17
CA ILE A 73 25.10 1.74 -0.44
C ILE A 73 23.98 2.75 -0.27
N GLN A 74 24.26 3.86 0.42
CA GLN A 74 23.28 4.89 0.73
C GLN A 74 22.87 5.62 -0.55
N MET A 75 21.62 5.44 -0.96
CA MET A 75 21.05 6.05 -2.14
C MET A 75 19.63 6.49 -1.83
N SER A 76 19.15 7.52 -2.52
CA SER A 76 17.81 8.03 -2.38
C SER A 76 17.07 8.06 -3.71
N ALA A 77 15.75 7.96 -3.67
CA ALA A 77 14.90 8.03 -4.84
C ALA A 77 13.59 8.76 -4.54
N ILE A 78 13.06 9.45 -5.54
CA ILE A 78 11.73 10.05 -5.49
C ILE A 78 10.83 9.26 -6.43
N CYS A 79 9.73 8.72 -5.91
CA CYS A 79 8.70 8.05 -6.71
C CYS A 79 7.35 8.75 -6.55
N ALA A 80 6.56 8.81 -7.62
CA ALA A 80 5.16 9.21 -7.55
C ALA A 80 4.26 7.98 -7.65
N PHE A 81 3.13 8.00 -6.95
CA PHE A 81 2.11 6.97 -6.98
C PHE A 81 0.76 7.61 -7.30
N ARG A 82 0.06 7.07 -8.30
CA ARG A 82 -1.28 7.56 -8.67
C ARG A 82 -2.30 7.07 -7.64
N MET A 83 -3.10 7.98 -7.08
CA MET A 83 -4.13 7.66 -6.07
C MET A 83 -5.18 6.68 -6.61
N GLU A 84 -5.52 6.79 -7.90
CA GLU A 84 -6.39 5.85 -8.59
C GLU A 84 -5.84 4.41 -8.55
N THR A 85 -4.54 4.23 -8.80
CA THR A 85 -3.89 2.91 -8.75
C THR A 85 -3.88 2.34 -7.34
N ILE A 86 -3.63 3.17 -6.32
CA ILE A 86 -3.71 2.78 -4.91
C ILE A 86 -5.12 2.27 -4.59
N LYS A 87 -6.14 3.05 -4.95
CA LYS A 87 -7.55 2.68 -4.75
C LYS A 87 -7.90 1.37 -5.47
N ARG A 88 -7.51 1.24 -6.74
CA ARG A 88 -7.76 0.04 -7.56
C ARG A 88 -7.15 -1.22 -6.93
N ILE A 89 -5.94 -1.13 -6.38
CA ILE A 89 -5.31 -2.27 -5.69
C ILE A 89 -6.15 -2.69 -4.49
N PHE A 90 -6.59 -1.76 -3.65
CA PHE A 90 -7.42 -2.13 -2.50
C PHE A 90 -8.80 -2.67 -2.90
N ASP A 91 -9.41 -2.12 -3.94
CA ASP A 91 -10.77 -2.47 -4.37
C ASP A 91 -10.83 -3.78 -5.17
N TYR A 92 -9.78 -4.12 -5.91
CA TYR A 92 -9.82 -5.25 -6.86
C TYR A 92 -8.62 -6.21 -6.76
N GLY A 93 -7.57 -5.87 -6.02
CA GLY A 93 -6.38 -6.71 -5.87
C GLY A 93 -6.64 -7.98 -5.04
N HIS A 94 -5.66 -8.87 -5.01
CA HIS A 94 -5.73 -10.08 -4.20
C HIS A 94 -5.14 -9.84 -2.82
N PHE A 95 -5.71 -10.47 -1.79
CA PHE A 95 -5.05 -10.50 -0.49
C PHE A 95 -3.84 -11.43 -0.54
N LYS A 96 -2.80 -11.10 0.24
CA LYS A 96 -1.61 -11.93 0.42
C LYS A 96 -1.84 -12.80 1.65
N ILE A 97 -1.84 -14.11 1.47
CA ILE A 97 -2.18 -15.07 2.53
C ILE A 97 -1.03 -16.05 2.74
N GLN A 98 -0.89 -16.45 4.00
CA GLN A 98 0.01 -17.48 4.45
C GLN A 98 -0.80 -18.51 5.25
N LYS A 99 -0.93 -19.75 4.76
CA LYS A 99 -1.78 -20.78 5.40
C LYS A 99 -1.22 -21.24 6.76
N THR A 100 0.10 -21.42 6.84
CA THR A 100 0.83 -21.79 8.04
C THR A 100 2.10 -20.96 8.13
N ALA A 101 2.72 -20.84 9.31
CA ALA A 101 3.95 -20.07 9.48
C ALA A 101 5.10 -20.50 8.53
N GLN A 102 5.10 -21.76 8.10
CA GLN A 102 6.08 -22.34 7.17
C GLN A 102 5.66 -22.25 5.69
N SER A 103 4.41 -21.91 5.41
CA SER A 103 3.91 -21.78 4.04
C SER A 103 4.49 -20.55 3.35
N LEU A 104 4.66 -20.63 2.02
CA LEU A 104 4.94 -19.46 1.21
C LEU A 104 3.74 -18.50 1.20
N TRP A 105 4.04 -17.21 1.05
CA TRP A 105 3.01 -16.19 0.86
C TRP A 105 2.46 -16.26 -0.56
N MET A 106 1.16 -16.49 -0.68
CA MET A 106 0.49 -16.69 -1.96
C MET A 106 -0.65 -15.66 -2.14
N PRO A 107 -1.04 -15.34 -3.38
CA PRO A 107 -2.26 -14.58 -3.62
C PRO A 107 -3.48 -15.41 -3.19
N TYR A 108 -4.45 -14.78 -2.54
CA TYR A 108 -5.74 -15.37 -2.27
C TYR A 108 -6.53 -15.47 -3.57
N ARG A 109 -6.52 -16.67 -4.14
CA ARG A 109 -7.28 -17.06 -5.33
C ARG A 109 -8.33 -18.06 -4.88
N SER A 110 -9.32 -17.67 -4.06
CA SER A 110 -10.36 -18.64 -3.73
C SER A 110 -11.20 -18.89 -4.97
N HIS A 111 -11.28 -20.16 -5.36
CA HIS A 111 -12.22 -20.68 -6.36
C HIS A 111 -13.69 -20.61 -5.87
N GLU A 112 -13.94 -20.03 -4.69
CA GLU A 112 -15.21 -20.09 -3.95
C GLU A 112 -15.82 -18.70 -3.67
N SER A 113 -15.43 -17.67 -4.44
CA SER A 113 -15.86 -16.27 -4.30
C SER A 113 -15.29 -15.52 -3.09
N MET A 114 -14.97 -14.25 -3.30
CA MET A 114 -14.61 -13.31 -2.23
C MET A 114 -15.84 -13.06 -1.36
N PRO A 115 -15.74 -13.05 -0.01
CA PRO A 115 -16.86 -12.68 0.85
C PRO A 115 -17.48 -11.34 0.41
N ILE A 116 -18.81 -11.26 0.46
CA ILE A 116 -19.58 -10.06 0.13
C ILE A 116 -20.20 -9.52 1.43
N PRO A 117 -20.04 -8.23 1.76
CA PRO A 117 -19.24 -7.22 1.06
C PRO A 117 -17.73 -7.54 1.12
N ARG A 118 -16.97 -7.03 0.14
CA ARG A 118 -15.53 -7.28 0.04
C ARG A 118 -14.83 -6.87 1.34
N PRO A 119 -13.98 -7.72 1.96
CA PRO A 119 -13.20 -7.33 3.12
C PRO A 119 -12.38 -6.06 2.88
N GLY A 120 -12.39 -5.10 3.81
CA GLY A 120 -11.70 -3.81 3.61
C GLY A 120 -12.50 -2.74 2.84
N SER A 121 -13.72 -3.03 2.40
CA SER A 121 -14.60 -2.05 1.75
C SER A 121 -15.42 -1.24 2.76
N CYS A 122 -15.83 -0.03 2.38
CA CYS A 122 -16.66 0.80 3.24
C CYS A 122 -18.12 0.36 3.15
N VAL A 123 -18.73 0.12 4.30
CA VAL A 123 -20.14 -0.25 4.44
C VAL A 123 -20.87 0.76 5.31
N THR A 124 -22.20 0.80 5.20
CA THR A 124 -23.04 1.72 5.97
C THR A 124 -22.93 1.48 7.48
N ASP A 125 -22.83 0.22 7.90
CA ASP A 125 -22.73 -0.17 9.30
C ASP A 125 -21.81 -1.38 9.46
N SER A 126 -20.55 -1.12 9.85
CA SER A 126 -19.54 -2.18 10.01
C SER A 126 -19.82 -3.12 11.18
N SER A 127 -20.64 -2.70 12.15
CA SER A 127 -21.01 -3.53 13.31
C SER A 127 -21.86 -4.73 12.92
N LYS A 128 -22.49 -4.68 11.74
CA LYS A 128 -23.31 -5.76 11.16
C LYS A 128 -22.55 -6.68 10.21
N LEU A 129 -21.24 -6.46 10.04
CA LEU A 129 -20.41 -7.36 9.24
C LEU A 129 -20.36 -8.74 9.90
N SER A 130 -20.44 -9.78 9.07
CA SER A 130 -20.32 -11.15 9.53
C SER A 130 -18.92 -11.44 10.07
N GLU A 131 -18.85 -12.32 11.07
CA GLU A 131 -17.60 -12.63 11.75
C GLU A 131 -16.53 -13.15 10.78
N ASN A 132 -16.90 -13.92 9.76
CA ASN A 132 -15.97 -14.41 8.75
C ASN A 132 -15.23 -13.27 8.00
N ILE A 133 -15.89 -12.14 7.69
CA ILE A 133 -15.29 -10.99 7.01
C ILE A 133 -14.31 -10.28 7.95
N VAL A 134 -14.74 -10.01 9.19
CA VAL A 134 -13.92 -9.34 10.21
C VAL A 134 -12.68 -10.21 10.56
N SER A 135 -12.88 -11.51 10.70
CA SER A 135 -11.83 -12.49 10.97
C SER A 135 -10.87 -12.62 9.79
N PHE A 136 -11.38 -12.56 8.55
CA PHE A 136 -10.57 -12.57 7.34
C PHE A 136 -9.64 -11.35 7.26
N ILE A 137 -10.17 -10.14 7.43
CA ILE A 137 -9.38 -8.91 7.27
C ILE A 137 -8.35 -8.73 8.40
N ALA A 138 -8.71 -9.14 9.62
CA ALA A 138 -7.80 -9.12 10.75
C ALA A 138 -6.57 -10.03 10.52
N ARG A 139 -6.76 -11.19 9.87
CA ARG A 139 -5.66 -12.12 9.53
C ARG A 139 -4.90 -11.71 8.27
N ASN A 140 -5.59 -11.16 7.28
CA ASN A 140 -5.06 -10.94 5.94
C ASN A 140 -5.20 -9.48 5.47
N PRO A 141 -4.64 -8.49 6.18
CA PRO A 141 -4.78 -7.08 5.78
C PRO A 141 -3.85 -6.67 4.63
N LEU A 142 -2.90 -7.52 4.24
CA LEU A 142 -1.87 -7.20 3.25
C LEU A 142 -2.32 -7.59 1.84
N MET A 143 -2.22 -6.66 0.90
CA MET A 143 -2.44 -6.93 -0.54
C MET A 143 -1.24 -7.68 -1.14
N HIS A 144 -1.52 -8.56 -2.09
CA HIS A 144 -0.52 -9.33 -2.82
C HIS A 144 0.24 -8.44 -3.80
N GLU A 145 -0.48 -7.63 -4.57
CA GLU A 145 0.08 -6.66 -5.49
C GLU A 145 0.75 -5.51 -4.74
N ALA A 146 1.91 -5.09 -5.24
CA ALA A 146 2.53 -3.84 -4.84
C ALA A 146 2.00 -2.69 -5.70
N VAL A 147 1.88 -1.50 -5.13
CA VAL A 147 1.55 -0.28 -5.85
C VAL A 147 2.76 0.14 -6.69
N PRO A 148 2.68 0.11 -8.03
CA PRO A 148 3.78 0.55 -8.87
C PRO A 148 3.92 2.08 -8.82
N ALA A 149 5.16 2.55 -8.86
CA ALA A 149 5.44 3.95 -9.17
C ALA A 149 4.93 4.31 -10.57
N VAL A 150 4.65 5.60 -10.80
CA VAL A 150 4.34 6.13 -12.13
C VAL A 150 5.47 5.77 -13.10
N ARG A 151 5.12 5.20 -14.27
CA ARG A 151 6.07 4.65 -15.27
C ARG A 151 6.97 3.52 -14.76
N SER A 152 6.62 2.89 -13.63
CA SER A 152 7.35 1.76 -13.04
C SER A 152 8.84 2.06 -12.78
N ARG A 153 9.18 3.30 -12.43
CA ARG A 153 10.54 3.75 -12.09
C ARG A 153 10.53 5.02 -11.22
N PRO A 154 11.64 5.38 -10.56
CA PRO A 154 11.76 6.67 -9.87
C PRO A 154 11.79 7.84 -10.85
N ILE A 155 11.32 9.00 -10.37
CA ILE A 155 11.43 10.29 -11.05
C ILE A 155 12.88 10.78 -10.99
N LEU A 156 13.49 10.65 -9.81
CA LEU A 156 14.84 11.08 -9.53
C LEU A 156 15.52 10.03 -8.65
N VAL A 157 16.81 9.78 -8.90
CA VAL A 157 17.68 8.93 -8.10
C VAL A 157 18.93 9.72 -7.75
N GLN A 158 19.37 9.62 -6.51
CA GLN A 158 20.59 10.21 -6.00
C GLN A 158 21.50 9.12 -5.45
N GLY A 159 22.72 9.08 -5.98
CA GLY A 159 23.75 8.14 -5.57
C GLY A 159 24.44 8.52 -4.26
N PRO A 160 25.42 7.70 -3.82
CA PRO A 160 26.07 7.83 -2.50
C PRO A 160 26.98 9.06 -2.36
N GLU A 161 27.39 9.67 -3.46
CA GLU A 161 28.27 10.85 -3.44
C GLU A 161 27.57 12.14 -2.96
N ARG A 162 26.24 12.11 -2.83
CA ARG A 162 25.45 13.28 -2.43
C ARG A 162 24.61 12.95 -1.19
N ALA A 163 24.25 13.99 -0.45
CA ALA A 163 23.40 13.86 0.74
C ALA A 163 22.07 13.16 0.41
N PRO A 164 21.53 12.30 1.30
CA PRO A 164 20.27 11.61 1.06
C PRO A 164 19.10 12.59 1.02
N PHE A 165 18.03 12.22 0.30
CA PHE A 165 16.78 12.95 0.35
C PHE A 165 16.05 12.64 1.65
N THR A 166 15.53 13.69 2.31
CA THR A 166 14.85 13.56 3.61
C THR A 166 13.44 14.13 3.61
N GLN A 167 13.17 15.14 2.78
CA GLN A 167 11.90 15.87 2.73
C GLN A 167 11.51 16.14 1.28
N ILE A 168 10.22 16.40 1.05
CA ILE A 168 9.69 16.72 -0.28
C ILE A 168 8.53 17.70 -0.18
N ALA A 169 8.51 18.67 -1.09
CA ALA A 169 7.37 19.53 -1.36
C ALA A 169 7.19 19.63 -2.88
N VAL A 170 5.95 19.75 -3.34
CA VAL A 170 5.62 19.83 -4.76
C VAL A 170 4.73 21.05 -4.96
N SER A 171 5.14 21.93 -5.86
CA SER A 171 4.30 23.04 -6.33
C SER A 171 3.54 22.58 -7.58
N PRO A 172 2.21 22.42 -7.52
CA PRO A 172 1.43 22.15 -8.71
C PRO A 172 1.50 23.35 -9.67
N LYS A 173 1.51 23.07 -10.98
CA LYS A 173 1.41 24.10 -12.02
C LYS A 173 -0.06 24.43 -12.29
#